data_AF-A0A1B6GIG4-F1
#
_entry.id   AF-A0A1B6GIG4-F1
#
_cell.length_a   1.000
_cell.length_b   1.000
_cell.length_c   1.000
_cell.angle_alpha   90.00
_cell.angle_beta   90.00
_cell.angle_gamma   90.00
#
_symmetry.space_group_name_H-M   'P 1'
#
loop_
_entity.id
_entity.type
_entity.pdbx_description
1 polymer ?
#
loop_
_entity_poly.entity_id
_entity_poly.type
_entity_poly.pdbx_seq_one_letter_code
_entity_poly.pdbx_strand_id
1 'polypeptide(L)'
;CYFHAVVSERRKFGPQGWNRIYPFNVGDLNISVNVLYNYLEANSKVPWEDLRYLFGEIMYGGHITDDWDRRLCISYLEELMQPDLVDGELFLAPGFPAPPNTDYQGYHTYIDECMPSESPYLYGLHPNAEIGFLTTSSENLFRTVFEMQPREAGASGGTTVTREDKVKQIVDEILEKLPEEFNMAEIMGKVEERTPYVIVAFQECQRMNHLTGEMKRSLRELDLGLKGELTITSDMEDLENALFLDQVPIIWTQRAYPS
;
A
#
# COMPACT_ATOMS: atom_id res chain seq x y z
N CYS A 1 -21.17 -15.03 -2.96
CA CYS A 1 -20.41 -14.54 -4.13
C CYS A 1 -20.02 -13.07 -4.01
N TYR A 2 -20.97 -12.14 -3.80
CA TYR A 2 -20.65 -10.71 -3.72
C TYR A 2 -19.63 -10.35 -2.63
N PHE A 3 -19.79 -10.88 -1.41
CA PHE A 3 -18.79 -10.73 -0.34
C PHE A 3 -17.36 -11.12 -0.79
N HIS A 4 -17.21 -12.28 -1.45
CA HIS A 4 -15.92 -12.73 -1.98
C HIS A 4 -15.33 -11.76 -3.01
N ALA A 5 -16.16 -11.24 -3.90
CA ALA A 5 -15.73 -10.24 -4.88
C ALA A 5 -15.28 -8.95 -4.18
N VAL A 6 -16.01 -8.48 -3.17
CA VAL A 6 -15.65 -7.28 -2.40
C VAL A 6 -14.31 -7.47 -1.70
N VAL A 7 -14.13 -8.53 -0.90
CA VAL A 7 -12.88 -8.73 -0.14
C VAL A 7 -11.68 -8.93 -1.06
N SER A 8 -11.87 -9.56 -2.22
CA SER A 8 -10.80 -9.80 -3.20
C SER A 8 -10.39 -8.53 -3.93
N GLU A 9 -11.35 -7.72 -4.38
CA GLU A 9 -11.08 -6.52 -5.18
C GLU A 9 -10.66 -5.32 -4.33
N ARG A 10 -11.01 -5.28 -3.04
CA ARG A 10 -10.57 -4.24 -2.10
C ARG A 10 -9.05 -4.07 -2.04
N ARG A 11 -8.26 -5.11 -2.38
CA ARG A 11 -6.80 -5.02 -2.48
C ARG A 11 -6.30 -3.94 -3.45
N LYS A 12 -7.13 -3.53 -4.43
CA LYS A 12 -6.82 -2.46 -5.39
C LYS A 12 -6.61 -1.10 -4.71
N PHE A 13 -7.23 -0.87 -3.54
CA PHE A 13 -7.23 0.42 -2.85
C PHE A 13 -6.14 0.55 -1.77
N GLY A 14 -5.15 -0.34 -1.77
CA GLY A 14 -4.05 -0.29 -0.81
C GLY A 14 -4.54 -0.29 0.65
N PRO A 15 -3.94 0.51 1.55
CA PRO A 15 -4.33 0.59 2.96
C PRO A 15 -5.78 1.02 3.22
N GLN A 16 -6.44 1.70 2.27
CA GLN A 16 -7.88 2.04 2.40
C GLN A 16 -8.78 0.80 2.18
N GLY A 17 -8.27 -0.18 1.44
CA GLY A 17 -8.90 -1.46 1.22
C GLY A 17 -8.60 -2.43 2.35
N TRP A 18 -7.31 -2.75 2.52
CA TRP A 18 -6.75 -3.65 3.52
C TRP A 18 -5.40 -3.13 4.00
N ASN A 19 -5.13 -3.21 5.30
CA ASN A 19 -3.81 -2.85 5.83
C ASN A 19 -2.71 -3.78 5.30
N ARG A 20 -3.06 -5.04 4.98
CA ARG A 20 -2.15 -6.03 4.39
C ARG A 20 -2.78 -6.73 3.19
N ILE A 21 -1.94 -7.27 2.31
CA ILE A 21 -2.40 -8.04 1.16
C ILE A 21 -2.69 -9.48 1.61
N TYR A 22 -3.97 -9.88 1.54
CA TYR A 22 -4.41 -11.24 1.86
C TYR A 22 -4.66 -12.08 0.59
N PRO A 23 -4.24 -13.35 0.57
CA PRO A 23 -4.36 -14.21 -0.61
C PRO A 23 -5.73 -14.93 -0.68
N PHE A 24 -6.83 -14.17 -0.67
CA PHE A 24 -8.16 -14.74 -0.87
C PHE A 24 -8.25 -15.42 -2.24
N ASN A 25 -8.75 -16.64 -2.27
CA ASN A 25 -8.75 -17.49 -3.46
C ASN A 25 -10.12 -18.13 -3.72
N VAL A 26 -10.27 -18.71 -4.92
CA VAL A 26 -11.51 -19.39 -5.34
C VAL A 26 -11.80 -20.63 -4.50
N GLY A 27 -10.77 -21.25 -3.92
CA GLY A 27 -10.93 -22.35 -2.95
C GLY A 27 -11.68 -21.91 -1.69
N ASP A 28 -11.39 -20.73 -1.16
CA ASP A 28 -12.11 -20.15 -0.02
C ASP A 28 -13.60 -19.98 -0.34
N LEU A 29 -13.90 -19.49 -1.55
CA LEU A 29 -15.28 -19.37 -2.05
C LEU A 29 -15.96 -20.74 -2.17
N ASN A 30 -15.32 -21.71 -2.83
CA ASN A 30 -15.89 -23.04 -3.06
C ASN A 30 -16.20 -23.77 -1.75
N ILE A 31 -15.27 -23.74 -0.78
CA ILE A 31 -15.48 -24.35 0.52
C ILE A 31 -16.58 -23.61 1.28
N SER A 32 -16.60 -22.28 1.23
CA SER A 32 -17.66 -21.48 1.88
C SER A 32 -19.04 -21.80 1.31
N VAL A 33 -19.15 -22.00 -0.01
CA VAL A 33 -20.41 -22.41 -0.66
C VAL A 33 -20.85 -23.80 -0.22
N ASN A 34 -19.93 -24.76 -0.12
CA ASN A 34 -20.24 -26.10 0.37
C ASN A 34 -20.70 -26.08 1.85
N VAL A 35 -20.02 -25.30 2.69
CA VAL A 35 -20.40 -25.10 4.09
C VAL A 35 -21.77 -24.45 4.19
N LEU A 36 -22.03 -23.40 3.40
CA LEU A 36 -23.33 -22.73 3.34
C LEU A 36 -24.44 -23.72 3.00
N TYR A 37 -24.26 -24.51 1.93
CA TYR A 37 -25.23 -25.51 1.48
C TYR A 37 -25.57 -26.51 2.60
N ASN A 38 -24.54 -27.10 3.22
CA ASN A 38 -24.73 -28.08 4.28
C ASN A 38 -25.45 -27.49 5.51
N TYR A 39 -25.14 -26.25 5.89
CA TYR A 39 -25.80 -25.58 7.01
C TYR A 39 -27.25 -25.24 6.72
N LEU A 40 -27.56 -24.83 5.48
CA LEU A 40 -28.94 -24.54 5.06
C LEU A 40 -29.79 -25.80 4.94
N GLU A 41 -29.23 -26.94 4.49
CA GLU A 41 -29.97 -28.21 4.46
C GLU A 41 -30.23 -28.77 5.87
N ALA A 42 -29.28 -28.61 6.79
CA ALA A 42 -29.38 -29.17 8.14
C ALA A 42 -30.33 -28.39 9.07
N ASN A 43 -30.67 -27.14 8.75
CA ASN A 43 -31.41 -26.25 9.63
C ASN A 43 -32.68 -25.70 8.97
N SER A 44 -33.79 -25.65 9.71
CA SER A 44 -35.06 -25.10 9.22
C SER A 44 -35.11 -23.56 9.17
N LYS A 45 -34.18 -22.91 9.87
CA LYS A 45 -33.98 -21.46 9.86
C LYS A 45 -32.51 -21.17 9.55
N VAL A 46 -32.25 -20.06 8.86
CA VAL A 46 -30.88 -19.65 8.52
C VAL A 46 -30.13 -19.27 9.81
N PRO A 47 -29.03 -19.95 10.15
CA PRO A 47 -28.23 -19.63 11.34
C PRO A 47 -27.22 -18.52 11.01
N TRP A 48 -27.68 -17.27 10.99
CA TRP A 48 -26.88 -16.11 10.57
C TRP A 48 -25.60 -15.91 11.38
N GLU A 49 -25.69 -15.99 12.71
CA GLU A 49 -24.54 -15.79 13.59
C GLU A 49 -23.45 -16.85 13.35
N ASP A 50 -23.85 -18.12 13.25
CA ASP A 50 -22.93 -19.23 12.98
C ASP A 50 -22.25 -19.08 11.61
N LEU A 51 -23.01 -18.71 10.57
CA LEU A 51 -22.47 -18.51 9.22
C LEU A 51 -21.50 -17.32 9.17
N ARG A 52 -21.84 -16.20 9.82
CA ARG A 52 -20.95 -15.04 9.92
C ARG A 52 -19.66 -15.37 10.67
N TYR A 53 -19.77 -16.14 11.76
CA TYR A 53 -18.60 -16.60 12.50
C TYR A 53 -17.73 -17.54 11.65
N LEU A 54 -18.33 -18.53 10.99
CA LEU A 54 -17.60 -19.47 10.11
C LEU A 54 -16.86 -18.74 8.99
N PHE A 55 -17.52 -17.81 8.31
CA PHE A 55 -16.89 -17.09 7.20
C PHE A 55 -15.91 -16.03 7.67
N GLY A 56 -16.24 -15.30 8.74
CA GLY A 56 -15.49 -14.16 9.24
C GLY A 56 -14.26 -14.54 10.05
N GLU A 57 -14.35 -15.58 10.88
CA GLU A 57 -13.26 -16.00 11.78
C GLU A 57 -12.47 -17.19 11.21
N ILE A 58 -13.13 -18.14 10.56
CA ILE A 58 -12.48 -19.40 10.15
C ILE A 58 -12.07 -19.38 8.68
N MET A 59 -12.99 -19.12 7.76
CA MET A 59 -12.71 -19.23 6.32
C MET A 59 -11.86 -18.07 5.80
N TYR A 60 -12.40 -16.84 5.85
CA TYR A 60 -11.66 -15.65 5.41
C TYR A 60 -10.80 -15.09 6.54
N GLY A 61 -11.29 -15.13 7.78
CA GLY A 61 -10.55 -14.71 8.98
C GLY A 61 -9.25 -15.47 9.22
N GLY A 62 -9.16 -16.72 8.76
CA GLY A 62 -7.94 -17.52 8.84
C GLY A 62 -6.77 -16.94 8.03
N HIS A 63 -7.05 -16.14 7.00
CA HIS A 63 -6.03 -15.42 6.21
C HIS A 63 -5.65 -14.08 6.83
N ILE A 64 -6.56 -13.48 7.61
CA ILE A 64 -6.41 -12.12 8.11
C ILE A 64 -5.57 -12.13 9.38
N THR A 65 -4.48 -11.37 9.38
CA THR A 65 -3.54 -11.30 10.51
C THR A 65 -3.65 -10.01 11.31
N ASP A 66 -4.22 -8.96 10.74
CA ASP A 66 -4.43 -7.67 11.40
C ASP A 66 -5.82 -7.59 12.04
N ASP A 67 -5.90 -7.10 13.27
CA ASP A 67 -7.16 -7.07 14.03
C ASP A 67 -8.15 -6.04 13.48
N TRP A 68 -7.67 -4.94 12.87
CA TRP A 68 -8.54 -3.95 12.23
C TRP A 68 -9.11 -4.49 10.93
N ASP A 69 -8.30 -5.18 10.13
CA ASP A 69 -8.77 -5.90 8.95
C ASP A 69 -9.76 -7.01 9.33
N ARG A 70 -9.54 -7.72 10.44
CA ARG A 70 -10.49 -8.75 10.92
C ARG A 70 -11.83 -8.12 11.28
N ARG A 71 -11.81 -7.01 12.01
CA ARG A 71 -13.03 -6.25 12.33
C ARG A 71 -13.75 -5.79 11.06
N LEU A 72 -13.01 -5.28 10.07
CA LEU A 72 -13.57 -4.87 8.79
C LEU A 72 -14.28 -6.04 8.08
N CYS A 73 -13.63 -7.20 8.00
CA CYS A 73 -14.19 -8.41 7.41
C CYS A 73 -15.51 -8.83 8.07
N ILE A 74 -15.55 -8.82 9.40
CA ILE A 74 -16.76 -9.15 10.16
C ILE A 74 -17.87 -8.14 9.88
N SER A 75 -17.57 -6.84 9.88
CA SER A 75 -18.57 -5.81 9.55
C SER A 75 -19.14 -5.96 8.14
N TYR A 76 -18.34 -6.38 7.16
CA TYR A 76 -18.88 -6.72 5.84
C TYR A 76 -19.85 -7.91 5.87
N LEU A 77 -19.57 -8.93 6.67
CA LEU A 77 -20.45 -10.08 6.80
C LEU A 77 -21.73 -9.72 7.55
N GLU A 78 -21.68 -8.81 8.53
CA GLU A 78 -22.87 -8.30 9.22
C GLU A 78 -23.80 -7.56 8.26
N GLU A 79 -23.25 -6.69 7.41
CA GLU A 79 -24.02 -5.92 6.42
C GLU A 79 -24.52 -6.78 5.25
N LEU A 80 -23.70 -7.70 4.74
CA LEU A 80 -24.02 -8.51 3.55
C LEU A 80 -24.74 -9.82 3.85
N MET A 81 -24.72 -10.31 5.09
CA MET A 81 -25.41 -11.55 5.48
C MET A 81 -26.50 -11.26 6.52
N GLN A 82 -27.54 -10.55 6.09
CA GLN A 82 -28.71 -10.23 6.90
C GLN A 82 -30.02 -10.62 6.19
N PRO A 83 -31.11 -10.88 6.94
CA PRO A 83 -32.42 -11.23 6.38
C PRO A 83 -32.94 -10.19 5.39
N ASP A 84 -32.88 -8.90 5.74
CA ASP A 84 -33.44 -7.79 4.98
C ASP A 84 -32.81 -7.66 3.57
N LEU A 85 -31.57 -8.11 3.41
CA LEU A 85 -30.90 -8.17 2.11
C LEU A 85 -31.40 -9.33 1.23
N VAL A 86 -31.77 -10.47 1.84
CA VAL A 86 -32.37 -11.61 1.14
C VAL A 86 -33.82 -11.34 0.75
N ASP A 87 -34.54 -10.61 1.60
CA ASP A 87 -35.92 -10.20 1.34
C ASP A 87 -36.02 -9.10 0.25
N GLY A 88 -34.87 -8.59 -0.22
CA GLY A 88 -34.78 -7.62 -1.31
C GLY A 88 -35.11 -6.19 -0.90
N GLU A 89 -35.14 -5.91 0.41
CA GLU A 89 -35.44 -4.58 0.97
C GLU A 89 -34.22 -3.65 0.92
N LEU A 90 -33.03 -4.23 0.81
CA LEU A 90 -31.75 -3.53 0.81
C LEU A 90 -31.01 -3.61 -0.52
N PHE A 91 -30.06 -2.70 -0.68
CA PHE A 91 -29.15 -2.63 -1.82
C PHE A 91 -27.79 -3.22 -1.43
N LEU A 92 -27.15 -3.94 -2.35
CA LEU A 92 -25.76 -4.42 -2.17
C LEU A 92 -24.77 -3.25 -2.13
N ALA A 93 -25.05 -2.21 -2.90
CA ALA A 93 -24.34 -0.95 -2.91
C ALA A 93 -25.27 0.17 -3.39
N PRO A 94 -24.95 1.46 -3.18
CA PRO A 94 -25.72 2.57 -3.75
C PRO A 94 -25.96 2.39 -5.26
N GLY A 95 -27.22 2.24 -5.65
CA GLY A 95 -27.60 2.02 -7.06
C GLY A 95 -27.49 0.57 -7.55
N PHE A 96 -27.19 -0.41 -6.68
CA PHE A 96 -27.12 -1.82 -7.00
C PHE A 96 -28.02 -2.65 -6.06
N PRO A 97 -29.25 -3.00 -6.48
CA PRO A 97 -30.18 -3.74 -5.62
C PRO A 97 -29.69 -5.15 -5.30
N ALA A 98 -30.26 -5.82 -4.30
CA ALA A 98 -30.02 -7.24 -4.11
C ALA A 98 -30.73 -8.04 -5.24
N PRO A 99 -30.08 -9.07 -5.81
CA PRO A 99 -30.71 -9.91 -6.82
C PRO A 99 -31.86 -10.73 -6.21
N PRO A 100 -32.98 -10.92 -6.93
CA PRO A 100 -34.04 -11.81 -6.48
C PRO A 100 -33.55 -13.26 -6.44
N ASN A 101 -34.25 -14.10 -5.67
CA ASN A 101 -33.97 -15.54 -5.65
C ASN A 101 -34.28 -16.15 -7.03
N THR A 102 -33.23 -16.56 -7.73
CA THR A 102 -33.30 -17.14 -9.08
C THR A 102 -32.31 -18.29 -9.22
N ASP A 103 -32.35 -18.98 -10.36
CA ASP A 103 -31.37 -19.99 -10.71
C ASP A 103 -30.03 -19.38 -11.13
N TYR A 104 -29.03 -20.25 -11.35
CA TYR A 104 -27.69 -19.82 -11.76
C TYR A 104 -27.72 -18.94 -13.02
N GLN A 105 -28.52 -19.29 -14.03
CA GLN A 105 -28.63 -18.51 -15.26
C GLN A 105 -29.25 -17.13 -15.00
N GLY A 106 -30.31 -17.05 -14.19
CA GLY A 106 -30.92 -15.77 -13.83
C GLY A 106 -29.97 -14.85 -13.07
N TYR A 107 -29.06 -15.37 -12.23
CA TYR A 107 -28.04 -14.53 -11.58
C TYR A 107 -27.03 -13.95 -12.59
N HIS A 108 -26.66 -14.69 -13.64
CA HIS A 108 -25.83 -14.16 -14.72
C HIS A 108 -26.55 -13.06 -15.49
N THR A 109 -27.81 -13.30 -15.88
CA THR A 109 -28.63 -12.27 -16.55
C THR A 109 -28.81 -11.02 -15.69
N TYR A 110 -29.03 -11.20 -14.39
CA TYR A 110 -29.12 -10.07 -13.45
C TYR A 110 -27.82 -9.26 -13.41
N ILE A 111 -26.67 -9.92 -13.35
CA ILE A 111 -25.37 -9.24 -13.37
C ILE A 111 -25.18 -8.46 -14.68
N ASP A 112 -25.49 -9.07 -15.83
CA ASP A 112 -25.34 -8.43 -17.13
C ASP A 112 -26.24 -7.19 -17.32
N GLU A 113 -27.45 -7.22 -16.75
CA GLU A 113 -28.45 -6.16 -16.92
C GLU A 113 -28.41 -5.08 -15.83
N CYS A 114 -28.13 -5.45 -14.58
CA CYS A 114 -28.30 -4.57 -13.41
C CYS A 114 -27.00 -4.11 -12.77
N MET A 115 -25.83 -4.68 -13.11
CA MET A 115 -24.56 -4.26 -12.52
C MET A 115 -24.18 -2.85 -13.01
N PRO A 116 -24.00 -1.87 -12.09
CA PRO A 116 -23.56 -0.54 -12.48
C PRO A 116 -22.07 -0.56 -12.86
N SER A 117 -21.60 0.54 -13.46
CA SER A 117 -20.16 0.73 -13.72
C SER A 117 -19.35 0.59 -12.44
N GLU A 118 -18.16 -0.03 -12.55
CA GLU A 118 -17.25 -0.22 -11.41
C GLU A 118 -17.00 1.11 -10.70
N SER A 119 -17.25 1.13 -9.40
CA SER A 119 -17.04 2.31 -8.55
C SER A 119 -16.67 1.87 -7.14
N PRO A 120 -15.96 2.71 -6.35
CA PRO A 120 -15.62 2.38 -4.97
C PRO A 120 -16.83 2.01 -4.09
N TYR A 121 -18.01 2.53 -4.43
CA TYR A 121 -19.26 2.20 -3.73
C TYR A 121 -19.58 0.70 -3.75
N LEU A 122 -19.26 0.00 -4.84
CA LEU A 122 -19.44 -1.46 -4.94
C LEU A 122 -18.59 -2.23 -3.93
N TYR A 123 -17.58 -1.59 -3.35
CA TYR A 123 -16.69 -2.17 -2.35
C TYR A 123 -16.91 -1.57 -0.97
N GLY A 124 -17.96 -0.77 -0.75
CA GLY A 124 -18.22 -0.05 0.50
C GLY A 124 -17.22 1.08 0.77
N LEU A 125 -16.60 1.64 -0.26
CA LEU A 125 -15.66 2.76 -0.17
C LEU A 125 -16.29 4.06 -0.67
N HIS A 126 -15.78 5.19 -0.15
CA HIS A 126 -16.12 6.51 -0.66
C HIS A 126 -15.50 6.72 -2.06
N PRO A 127 -16.15 7.43 -3.00
CA PRO A 127 -15.66 7.66 -4.36
C PRO A 127 -14.26 8.30 -4.42
N ASN A 128 -13.86 9.05 -3.39
CA ASN A 128 -12.50 9.59 -3.28
C ASN A 128 -11.40 8.51 -3.29
N ALA A 129 -11.71 7.26 -2.94
CA ALA A 129 -10.76 6.15 -3.04
C ALA A 129 -10.33 5.88 -4.50
N GLU A 130 -11.20 6.19 -5.47
CA GLU A 130 -10.87 6.08 -6.89
C GLU A 130 -9.79 7.09 -7.30
N ILE A 131 -9.81 8.30 -6.73
CA ILE A 131 -8.80 9.33 -7.00
C ILE A 131 -7.42 8.79 -6.60
N GLY A 132 -7.28 8.27 -5.38
CA GLY A 132 -6.01 7.71 -4.90
C GLY A 132 -5.53 6.51 -5.72
N PHE A 133 -6.45 5.62 -6.10
CA PHE A 133 -6.16 4.49 -6.99
C PHE A 133 -5.64 4.97 -8.35
N LEU A 134 -6.36 5.86 -9.02
CA LEU A 134 -6.00 6.39 -10.34
C LEU A 134 -4.69 7.20 -10.31
N THR A 135 -4.45 7.98 -9.25
CA THR A 135 -3.18 8.68 -9.04
C THR A 135 -2.03 7.68 -8.96
N THR A 136 -2.14 6.67 -8.10
CA THR A 136 -1.10 5.64 -7.93
C THR A 136 -0.86 4.85 -9.22
N SER A 137 -1.93 4.47 -9.93
CA SER A 137 -1.83 3.79 -11.22
C SER A 137 -1.14 4.66 -12.27
N SER A 138 -1.44 5.96 -12.29
CA SER A 138 -0.82 6.92 -13.20
C SER A 138 0.66 7.13 -12.87
N GLU A 139 1.03 7.29 -11.60
CA GLU A 139 2.41 7.38 -11.14
C GLU A 139 3.22 6.13 -11.53
N ASN A 140 2.65 4.94 -11.34
CA ASN A 140 3.28 3.69 -11.76
C ASN A 140 3.47 3.62 -13.28
N LEU A 141 2.50 4.11 -14.06
CA LEU A 141 2.60 4.18 -15.51
C LEU A 141 3.71 5.16 -15.94
N PHE A 142 3.75 6.37 -15.39
CA PHE A 142 4.80 7.34 -15.67
C PHE A 142 6.18 6.83 -15.28
N ARG A 143 6.30 6.15 -14.13
CA ARG A 143 7.54 5.50 -13.70
C ARG A 143 8.00 4.45 -14.70
N THR A 144 7.10 3.56 -15.13
CA THR A 144 7.42 2.52 -16.12
C THR A 144 7.88 3.13 -17.45
N VAL A 145 7.22 4.21 -17.90
CA VAL A 145 7.61 4.95 -19.11
C VAL A 145 8.99 5.61 -18.94
N PHE A 146 9.29 6.17 -17.77
CA PHE A 146 10.58 6.78 -17.47
C PHE A 146 11.71 5.73 -17.46
N GLU A 147 11.47 4.57 -16.85
CA GLU A 147 12.42 3.45 -16.80
C GLU A 147 12.72 2.85 -18.19
N MET A 148 11.78 2.94 -19.14
CA MET A 148 11.97 2.48 -20.53
C MET A 148 12.79 3.45 -21.40
N GLN A 149 13.13 4.65 -20.92
CA GLN A 149 13.93 5.58 -21.72
C GLN A 149 15.33 5.02 -22.00
N PRO A 150 15.85 5.14 -23.24
CA PRO A 150 17.17 4.60 -23.58
C PRO A 150 18.25 5.29 -22.72
N ARG A 151 19.00 4.49 -21.96
CA ARG A 151 20.13 4.97 -21.13
C ARG A 151 21.26 5.59 -21.97
N GLU A 152 21.36 5.17 -23.23
CA GLU A 152 22.34 5.65 -24.22
C GLU A 152 21.65 6.23 -25.47
N ALA A 153 20.63 7.08 -25.30
CA ALA A 153 20.22 7.95 -26.39
C ALA A 153 21.35 8.97 -26.63
N GLY A 154 22.38 8.56 -27.37
CA GLY A 154 23.50 9.38 -27.78
C GLY A 154 23.00 10.66 -28.44
N ALA A 155 23.19 11.77 -27.75
CA ALA A 155 22.96 13.10 -28.28
C ALA A 155 24.00 13.39 -29.36
N SER A 156 23.67 13.08 -30.61
CA SER A 156 24.32 13.72 -31.74
C SER A 156 23.92 15.19 -31.77
N GLY A 157 24.71 16.05 -31.11
CA GLY A 157 24.83 17.47 -31.48
C GLY A 157 23.97 18.49 -30.75
N GLY A 158 23.87 18.43 -29.42
CA GLY A 158 23.32 19.54 -28.64
C GLY A 158 23.75 19.52 -27.18
N THR A 159 24.03 20.70 -26.61
CA THR A 159 24.33 20.96 -25.19
C THR A 159 23.20 20.46 -24.29
N THR A 160 23.12 19.15 -24.12
CA THR A 160 22.10 18.47 -23.32
C THR A 160 22.78 18.02 -22.04
N VAL A 161 22.24 18.49 -20.92
CA VAL A 161 22.69 18.14 -19.57
C VAL A 161 22.77 16.63 -19.47
N THR A 162 23.96 16.09 -19.21
CA THR A 162 24.15 14.64 -19.12
C THR A 162 23.45 14.09 -17.87
N ARG A 163 23.25 12.78 -17.83
CA ARG A 163 22.72 12.10 -16.64
C ARG A 163 23.58 12.42 -15.40
N GLU A 164 24.89 12.37 -15.56
CA GLU A 164 25.87 12.70 -14.51
C GLU A 164 25.72 14.16 -14.04
N ASP A 165 25.54 15.12 -14.97
CA ASP A 165 25.33 16.53 -14.62
C ASP A 165 24.05 16.74 -13.80
N LYS A 166 22.95 16.04 -14.16
CA LYS A 166 21.70 16.10 -13.39
C LYS A 166 21.87 15.53 -11.99
N VAL A 167 22.47 14.36 -11.88
CA VAL A 167 22.70 13.72 -10.59
C VAL A 167 23.61 14.58 -9.72
N LYS A 168 24.65 15.17 -10.30
CA LYS A 168 25.53 16.10 -9.58
C LYS A 168 24.77 17.31 -9.05
N GLN A 169 23.88 17.92 -9.85
CA GLN A 169 23.04 19.03 -9.38
C GLN A 169 22.17 18.61 -8.18
N ILE A 170 21.58 17.42 -8.23
CA ILE A 170 20.76 16.86 -7.13
C ILE A 170 21.63 16.62 -5.88
N VAL A 171 22.82 16.04 -6.05
CA VAL A 171 23.79 15.80 -4.97
C VAL A 171 24.16 17.11 -4.28
N ASP A 172 24.51 18.15 -5.05
CA ASP A 172 24.86 19.47 -4.53
C ASP A 172 23.68 20.10 -3.78
N GLU A 173 22.46 20.04 -4.32
CA GLU A 173 21.26 20.56 -3.68
C GLU A 173 20.94 19.87 -2.35
N ILE A 174 21.06 18.53 -2.31
CA ILE A 174 20.82 17.76 -1.08
C ILE A 174 21.92 18.06 -0.05
N LEU A 175 23.18 18.13 -0.46
CA LEU A 175 24.30 18.46 0.42
C LEU A 175 24.17 19.86 1.02
N GLU A 176 23.67 20.84 0.27
CA GLU A 176 23.42 22.20 0.77
C GLU A 176 22.28 22.25 1.80
N LYS A 177 21.23 21.45 1.61
CA LYS A 177 20.05 21.42 2.50
C LYS A 177 20.20 20.51 3.72
N LEU A 178 21.20 19.63 3.74
CA LEU A 178 21.42 18.69 4.83
C LEU A 178 21.79 19.42 6.13
N PRO A 179 21.05 19.23 7.24
CA PRO A 179 21.34 19.90 8.50
C PRO A 179 22.68 19.46 9.10
N GLU A 180 23.24 20.30 9.96
CA GLU A 180 24.40 19.95 10.77
C GLU A 180 24.05 18.86 11.79
N GLU A 181 25.05 18.07 12.18
CA GLU A 181 24.88 17.02 13.18
C GLU A 181 24.64 17.65 14.56
N PHE A 182 23.73 17.07 15.33
CA PHE A 182 23.50 17.46 16.71
C PHE A 182 24.75 17.17 17.56
N ASN A 183 25.29 18.20 18.21
CA ASN A 183 26.39 18.01 19.17
C ASN A 183 25.85 17.36 20.45
N MET A 184 25.86 16.03 20.50
CA MET A 184 25.34 15.26 21.62
C MET A 184 26.00 15.61 22.96
N ALA A 185 27.31 15.94 22.96
CA ALA A 185 28.02 16.31 24.19
C ALA A 185 27.50 17.62 24.77
N GLU A 186 27.24 18.61 23.92
CA GLU A 186 26.68 19.90 24.34
C GLU A 186 25.24 19.76 24.81
N ILE A 187 24.40 19.03 24.06
CA ILE A 187 22.98 18.86 24.39
C ILE A 187 22.82 18.06 25.69
N MET A 188 23.60 16.98 25.87
CA MET A 188 23.57 16.20 27.11
C MET A 188 24.14 16.96 28.32
N GLY A 189 25.08 17.89 28.10
CA GLY A 189 25.67 18.73 29.14
C GLY A 189 24.74 19.84 29.64
N LYS A 190 23.80 20.31 28.80
CA LYS A 190 22.82 21.35 29.14
C LYS A 190 21.61 20.85 29.94
N VAL A 191 21.42 19.54 30.03
CA VAL A 191 20.26 18.93 30.68
C VAL A 191 20.61 18.51 32.11
N GLU A 192 19.99 19.19 33.09
CA GLU A 192 20.17 18.89 34.51
C GLU A 192 19.32 17.68 34.97
N GLU A 193 18.07 17.59 34.50
CA GLU A 193 17.15 16.50 34.87
C GLU A 193 16.82 15.59 33.67
N ARG A 194 17.10 14.29 33.82
CA ARG A 194 16.87 13.30 32.77
C ARG A 194 15.55 12.58 32.97
N THR A 195 14.49 13.13 32.40
CA THR A 195 13.19 12.45 32.32
C THR A 195 13.16 11.45 31.15
N PRO A 196 12.25 10.46 31.14
CA PRO A 196 12.11 9.53 30.02
C PRO A 196 11.93 10.21 28.66
N TYR A 197 11.20 11.31 28.58
CA TYR A 197 11.02 12.08 27.34
C TYR A 197 12.34 12.70 26.84
N VAL A 198 13.19 13.17 27.74
CA VAL A 198 14.50 13.74 27.38
C VAL A 198 15.45 12.65 26.88
N ILE A 199 15.37 11.45 27.46
CA ILE A 199 16.14 10.28 26.99
C ILE A 199 15.71 9.89 25.57
N VAL A 200 14.40 9.85 25.30
CA VAL A 200 13.88 9.61 23.95
C VAL A 200 14.40 10.68 22.99
N ALA A 201 14.33 11.97 23.34
CA ALA A 201 14.85 13.05 22.50
C ALA A 201 16.34 12.87 22.17
N PHE A 202 17.17 12.43 23.12
CA PHE A 202 18.58 12.12 22.84
C PHE A 202 18.75 10.95 21.87
N GLN A 203 17.92 9.90 21.98
CA GLN A 203 17.95 8.77 21.06
C GLN A 203 17.53 9.19 19.64
N GLU A 204 16.51 10.04 19.53
CA GLU A 204 16.06 10.61 18.26
C GLU A 204 17.15 11.48 17.60
N CYS A 205 17.83 12.32 18.38
CA CYS A 205 18.98 13.09 17.89
C CYS A 205 20.14 12.18 17.42
N GLN A 206 20.45 11.11 18.15
CA GLN A 206 21.48 10.15 17.75
C GLN A 206 21.10 9.41 16.46
N ARG A 207 19.84 8.99 16.34
CA ARG A 207 19.32 8.32 15.14
C ARG A 207 19.37 9.26 13.93
N MET A 208 18.97 10.52 14.11
CA MET A 208 19.08 11.55 13.07
C MET A 208 20.54 11.76 12.65
N ASN A 209 21.47 11.89 13.60
CA ASN A 209 22.89 12.03 13.29
C ASN A 209 23.43 10.85 12.48
N HIS A 210 23.02 9.62 12.81
CA HIS A 210 23.43 8.45 12.06
C HIS A 210 22.91 8.51 10.62
N LEU A 211 21.65 8.89 10.41
CA LEU A 211 21.07 9.08 9.08
C LEU A 211 21.78 10.19 8.29
N THR A 212 21.92 11.38 8.87
CA THR A 212 22.53 12.54 8.19
C THR A 212 24.01 12.32 7.89
N GLY A 213 24.75 11.68 8.80
CA GLY A 213 26.16 11.35 8.59
C GLY A 213 26.34 10.37 7.44
N GLU A 214 25.44 9.39 7.34
CA GLU A 214 25.43 8.41 6.24
C GLU A 214 25.04 9.02 4.90
N MET A 215 24.02 9.89 4.86
CA MET A 215 23.68 10.65 3.66
C MET A 215 24.86 11.52 3.19
N LYS A 216 25.50 12.26 4.11
CA LYS A 216 26.68 13.09 3.80
C LYS A 216 27.83 12.25 3.27
N ARG A 217 28.10 11.10 3.87
CA ARG A 217 29.16 10.18 3.42
C ARG A 217 28.86 9.66 2.01
N SER A 218 27.69 9.08 1.79
CA SER A 218 27.34 8.45 0.51
C SER A 218 27.29 9.47 -0.63
N LEU A 219 26.78 10.68 -0.38
CA LEU A 219 26.74 11.75 -1.38
C LEU A 219 28.13 12.30 -1.73
N ARG A 220 29.02 12.44 -0.75
CA ARG A 220 30.42 12.86 -0.99
C ARG A 220 31.20 11.81 -1.76
N GLU A 221 31.03 10.54 -1.43
CA GLU A 221 31.65 9.44 -2.15
C GLU A 221 31.17 9.37 -3.61
N LEU A 222 29.87 9.59 -3.84
CA LEU A 222 29.32 9.70 -5.19
C LEU A 222 29.88 10.91 -5.96
N ASP A 223 29.96 12.09 -5.34
CA ASP A 223 30.56 13.28 -5.98
C ASP A 223 32.03 13.06 -6.37
N LEU A 224 32.82 12.40 -5.52
CA LEU A 224 34.20 12.01 -5.82
C LEU A 224 34.27 10.95 -6.94
N GLY A 225 33.32 10.01 -6.97
CA GLY A 225 33.16 9.04 -8.05
C GLY A 225 32.86 9.70 -9.40
N LEU A 226 31.93 10.66 -9.42
CA LEU A 226 31.57 11.46 -10.61
C LEU A 226 32.73 12.34 -11.10
N LYS A 227 33.62 12.79 -10.21
CA LYS A 227 34.86 13.50 -10.56
C LYS A 227 35.96 12.57 -11.09
N GLY A 228 35.78 11.25 -10.99
CA GLY A 228 36.79 10.25 -11.35
C GLY A 228 37.91 10.09 -10.32
N GLU A 229 37.75 10.61 -9.10
CA GLU A 229 38.73 10.50 -8.01
C GLU A 229 38.59 9.18 -7.23
N LEU A 230 37.40 8.59 -7.23
CA LEU A 230 37.12 7.27 -6.68
C LEU A 230 36.63 6.30 -7.76
N THR A 231 36.94 5.01 -7.60
CA THR A 231 36.35 3.96 -8.43
C THR A 231 34.89 3.77 -8.04
N ILE A 232 33.99 3.88 -9.03
CA ILE A 232 32.56 3.68 -8.84
C ILE A 232 32.29 2.26 -8.36
N THR A 233 31.53 2.14 -7.26
CA THR A 233 31.09 0.87 -6.68
C THR A 233 29.62 0.60 -7.02
N SER A 234 29.15 -0.63 -6.86
CA SER A 234 27.73 -0.98 -7.04
C SER A 234 26.79 -0.12 -6.19
N ASP A 235 27.17 0.17 -4.94
CA ASP A 235 26.37 1.00 -4.04
C ASP A 235 26.25 2.44 -4.54
N MET A 236 27.29 2.97 -5.21
CA MET A 236 27.27 4.29 -5.84
C MET A 236 26.37 4.29 -7.07
N GLU A 237 26.41 3.23 -7.90
CA GLU A 237 25.52 3.10 -9.06
C GLU A 237 24.05 3.01 -8.64
N ASP A 238 23.74 2.26 -7.59
CA ASP A 238 22.38 2.16 -7.05
C ASP A 238 21.91 3.52 -6.48
N LEU A 239 22.79 4.23 -5.78
CA LEU A 239 22.52 5.59 -5.30
C LEU A 239 22.29 6.57 -6.47
N GLU A 240 23.15 6.53 -7.49
CA GLU A 240 23.04 7.38 -8.68
C GLU A 240 21.72 7.12 -9.44
N ASN A 241 21.37 5.85 -9.63
CA ASN A 241 20.10 5.44 -10.24
C ASN A 241 18.90 5.94 -9.42
N ALA A 242 18.93 5.77 -8.09
CA ALA A 242 17.86 6.22 -7.21
C ALA A 242 17.67 7.74 -7.28
N LEU A 243 18.77 8.51 -7.21
CA LEU A 243 18.72 9.97 -7.33
C LEU A 243 18.22 10.43 -8.71
N PHE A 244 18.62 9.74 -9.78
CA PHE A 244 18.15 10.06 -11.13
C PHE A 244 16.65 9.75 -11.33
N LEU A 245 16.14 8.70 -10.69
CA LEU A 245 14.74 8.28 -10.75
C LEU A 245 13.85 9.02 -9.73
N ASP A 246 14.39 10.00 -9.00
CA ASP A 246 13.70 10.73 -7.92
C ASP A 246 13.14 9.78 -6.83
N GLN A 247 13.94 8.76 -6.47
CA GLN A 247 13.61 7.77 -5.46
C GLN A 247 14.51 7.89 -4.24
N VAL A 248 13.96 7.55 -3.06
CA VAL A 248 14.75 7.48 -1.84
C VAL A 248 15.65 6.23 -1.89
N PRO A 249 16.99 6.39 -1.80
CA PRO A 249 17.94 5.27 -1.77
C PRO A 249 17.68 4.31 -0.62
N ILE A 250 17.76 3.00 -0.88
CA ILE A 250 17.50 1.93 0.09
C ILE A 250 18.36 2.07 1.35
N ILE A 251 19.63 2.46 1.18
CA ILE A 251 20.60 2.66 2.26
C ILE A 251 20.13 3.74 3.25
N TRP A 252 19.38 4.73 2.78
CA TRP A 252 18.80 5.78 3.63
C TRP A 252 17.52 5.28 4.30
N THR A 253 16.65 4.58 3.56
CA THR A 253 15.40 4.01 4.09
C THR A 253 15.64 3.04 5.25
N GLN A 254 16.70 2.22 5.20
CA GLN A 254 17.06 1.30 6.29
C GLN A 254 17.40 2.02 7.61
N ARG A 255 17.83 3.28 7.53
CA ARG A 255 18.24 4.10 8.69
C ARG A 255 17.20 5.14 9.08
N ALA A 256 16.32 5.48 8.16
CA ALA A 256 15.19 6.37 8.37
C ALA A 256 14.14 5.74 9.30
N TYR A 257 13.13 6.52 9.64
CA TYR A 257 11.94 6.00 10.30
C TYR A 257 11.12 5.19 9.30
N PRO A 258 10.44 4.11 9.74
CA PRO A 258 9.50 3.40 8.88
C PRO A 258 8.45 4.41 8.37
N SER A 259 8.37 4.56 7.05
CA SER A 259 7.36 5.37 6.34
C SER A 259 6.21 4.50 5.88
#